data_AF-A0A7S2YGL4-F1
#
_entry.id   AF-A0A7S2YGL4-F1
#
_cell.length_a   1.000
_cell.length_b   1.000
_cell.length_c   1.000
_cell.angle_alpha   90.00
_cell.angle_beta   90.00
_cell.angle_gamma   90.00
#
_symmetry.space_group_name_H-M   'P 1'
#
loop_
_entity.id
_entity.type
_entity.pdbx_description
1 polymer ?
#
loop_
_entity_poly.entity_id
_entity_poly.type
_entity_poly.pdbx_seq_one_letter_code
_entity_poly.pdbx_strand_id
1 'polypeptide(L)'
;SRILINRVCRLIAGRRRTSSPPTTNSHRDDTMISTKQLAAVAIFFGALMGASTAFLTAPRVARPVTWLQSSSSEETADTMVEMTVALPPSGSELSAIMRLKPCLSVPSEFIEVRYKLPFGLSVEPKNNLAVCTKDGEGGEKVGDILRYTSQWTLGLPKGEGLAQSAGAFGGALKWQCSMFDVLSVKDWRQVVEALTTNVESRTDEVVLIFERPLAESE
;
A
#
# COMPACT_ATOMS: atom_id res chain seq x y z
N SER A 1 5.93 -6.13 -15.14
CA SER A 1 6.98 -5.28 -14.54
C SER A 1 6.86 -5.29 -13.02
N ARG A 2 7.91 -5.60 -12.25
CA ARG A 2 7.84 -5.69 -10.78
C ARG A 2 7.75 -4.28 -10.19
N ILE A 3 6.60 -3.88 -9.63
CA ILE A 3 6.53 -2.68 -8.78
C ILE A 3 7.16 -3.06 -7.43
N LEU A 4 8.48 -2.91 -7.35
CA LEU A 4 9.20 -2.99 -6.08
C LEU A 4 8.99 -1.65 -5.36
N ILE A 5 7.90 -1.56 -4.58
CA ILE A 5 7.47 -0.35 -3.84
C ILE A 5 8.58 0.22 -2.94
N ASN A 6 9.57 -0.58 -2.56
CA ASN A 6 10.69 -0.18 -1.71
C ASN A 6 11.73 0.78 -2.33
N ARG A 7 11.72 1.05 -3.65
CA ARG A 7 12.75 1.93 -4.26
C ARG A 7 12.40 3.41 -4.34
N VAL A 8 11.14 3.81 -4.17
CA VAL A 8 10.74 5.23 -4.31
C VAL A 8 11.03 6.02 -3.04
N CYS A 9 10.96 5.41 -1.85
CA CYS A 9 11.19 6.11 -0.59
C CYS A 9 12.64 6.56 -0.34
N ARG A 10 13.64 6.04 -1.08
CA ARG A 10 15.05 6.50 -0.93
C ARG A 10 15.42 7.72 -1.76
N LEU A 11 14.59 8.15 -2.72
CA LEU A 11 14.93 9.25 -3.64
C LEU A 11 14.46 10.63 -3.16
N ILE A 12 13.59 10.70 -2.15
CA ILE A 12 13.05 11.98 -1.63
C ILE A 12 13.82 12.48 -0.39
N ALA A 13 14.60 11.62 0.28
CA ALA A 13 15.36 11.99 1.49
C ALA A 13 16.78 12.54 1.23
N GLY A 14 17.24 12.63 -0.03
CA GLY A 14 18.64 12.87 -0.38
C GLY A 14 18.89 14.11 -1.24
N ARG A 15 18.31 15.27 -0.91
CA ARG A 15 18.71 16.53 -1.58
C ARG A 15 18.51 17.78 -0.71
N ARG A 16 19.12 17.82 0.47
CA ARG A 16 19.42 19.10 1.13
C ARG A 16 20.80 19.58 0.68
N ARG A 17 20.78 20.63 -0.14
CA ARG A 17 21.94 21.43 -0.52
C ARG A 17 22.55 22.03 0.75
N THR A 18 23.80 21.71 1.03
CA THR A 18 24.64 22.45 1.97
C THR A 18 25.12 23.72 1.28
N SER A 19 24.58 24.86 1.70
CA SER A 19 25.10 26.19 1.35
C SER A 19 26.40 26.45 2.12
N SER A 20 27.49 26.68 1.41
CA SER A 20 28.79 27.11 1.93
C SER A 20 28.77 28.59 2.37
N PRO A 21 29.53 28.98 3.42
CA PRO A 21 29.77 30.38 3.79
C PRO A 21 31.01 30.97 3.08
N PRO A 22 31.23 32.30 3.14
CA PRO A 22 32.06 33.02 2.19
C PRO A 22 33.56 33.09 2.55
N THR A 23 34.30 33.36 1.48
CA THR A 23 35.74 33.58 1.29
C THR A 23 36.34 34.66 2.19
N THR A 24 37.53 34.38 2.75
CA THR A 24 38.56 35.38 3.06
C THR A 24 39.96 34.87 2.71
N ASN A 25 40.83 35.84 2.50
CA ASN A 25 42.04 35.84 1.69
C ASN A 25 43.28 35.17 2.30
N SER A 26 44.24 34.92 1.40
CA SER A 26 45.70 35.07 1.55
C SER A 26 46.56 33.84 1.83
N HIS A 27 47.71 33.92 1.16
CA HIS A 27 49.01 33.33 1.42
C HIS A 27 49.47 32.17 0.54
N ARG A 28 50.51 32.49 -0.22
CA ARG A 28 51.47 31.63 -0.93
C ARG A 28 52.02 30.56 0.01
N ASP A 29 52.26 29.36 -0.51
CA ASP A 29 53.63 28.90 -0.77
C ASP A 29 53.65 27.62 -1.63
N ASP A 30 54.59 27.63 -2.57
CA ASP A 30 55.00 26.51 -3.41
C ASP A 30 55.52 25.34 -2.57
N THR A 31 55.19 24.11 -2.96
CA THR A 31 56.13 22.97 -2.88
C THR A 31 55.60 21.77 -3.67
N MET A 32 56.30 21.48 -4.77
CA MET A 32 56.38 20.15 -5.37
C MET A 32 56.74 19.10 -4.31
N ILE A 33 56.25 17.87 -4.44
CA ILE A 33 57.04 16.63 -4.34
C ILE A 33 56.20 15.39 -4.74
N SER A 34 56.73 14.69 -5.74
CA SER A 34 56.85 13.24 -5.89
C SER A 34 55.60 12.36 -6.02
N THR A 35 55.28 12.06 -7.28
CA THR A 35 54.73 10.79 -7.74
C THR A 35 55.75 9.65 -7.53
N LYS A 36 55.32 8.56 -6.88
CA LYS A 36 55.64 7.13 -7.12
C LYS A 36 55.68 6.32 -5.82
N GLN A 37 55.31 5.03 -5.94
CA GLN A 37 55.45 3.92 -4.97
C GLN A 37 54.34 3.91 -3.89
N LEU A 38 53.67 2.82 -3.48
CA LEU A 38 53.71 1.36 -3.66
C LEU A 38 52.27 0.86 -3.36
N ALA A 39 51.64 0.03 -4.19
CA ALA A 39 51.56 -1.42 -4.05
C ALA A 39 51.07 -1.95 -2.68
N ALA A 40 49.92 -2.64 -2.74
CA ALA A 40 49.52 -3.82 -1.96
C ALA A 40 49.35 -3.71 -0.43
N VAL A 41 48.10 -3.64 0.02
CA VAL A 41 47.64 -4.40 1.20
C VAL A 41 46.28 -5.03 0.86
N ALA A 42 46.33 -6.28 0.42
CA ALA A 42 45.19 -7.19 0.42
C ALA A 42 45.31 -8.06 1.68
N ILE A 43 44.47 -7.82 2.70
CA ILE A 43 44.24 -8.77 3.78
C ILE A 43 42.75 -8.76 4.15
N PHE A 44 42.08 -9.85 3.75
CA PHE A 44 41.00 -10.56 4.43
C PHE A 44 40.22 -9.79 5.52
N PHE A 45 38.96 -9.47 5.23
CA PHE A 45 37.90 -9.57 6.24
C PHE A 45 36.79 -10.47 5.71
N GLY A 46 36.49 -11.47 6.54
CA GLY A 46 35.70 -12.64 6.20
C GLY A 46 34.25 -12.34 5.84
N ALA A 47 33.70 -13.34 5.17
CA ALA A 47 32.29 -13.51 4.92
C ALA A 47 31.46 -13.26 6.19
N LEU A 48 30.65 -12.20 6.17
CA LEU A 48 29.39 -12.18 6.90
C LEU A 48 28.28 -12.40 5.88
N MET A 49 28.08 -13.68 5.53
CA MET A 49 26.80 -14.16 5.02
C MET A 49 25.78 -13.93 6.14
N GLY A 50 25.28 -12.70 6.24
CA GLY A 50 24.04 -12.42 6.93
C GLY A 50 22.93 -13.08 6.13
N ALA A 51 22.65 -14.35 6.44
CA ALA A 51 21.38 -14.94 6.10
C ALA A 51 20.32 -14.12 6.84
N SER A 52 19.82 -13.06 6.18
CA SER A 52 18.54 -12.48 6.53
C SER A 52 17.51 -13.57 6.27
N THR A 53 17.26 -14.41 7.27
CA THR A 53 16.01 -15.14 7.40
C THR A 53 14.94 -14.08 7.54
N ALA A 54 14.46 -13.57 6.41
CA ALA A 54 13.16 -12.94 6.35
C ALA A 54 12.20 -14.04 6.79
N PHE A 55 11.75 -13.94 8.04
CA PHE A 55 10.57 -14.67 8.48
C PHE A 55 9.42 -14.13 7.62
N LEU A 56 9.19 -14.80 6.50
CA LEU A 56 7.95 -14.69 5.74
C LEU A 56 6.87 -15.22 6.67
N THR A 57 6.30 -14.29 7.45
CA THR A 57 5.18 -14.60 8.31
C THR A 57 4.02 -14.83 7.37
N ALA A 58 3.52 -16.07 7.35
CA ALA A 58 2.43 -16.47 6.47
C ALA A 58 1.28 -15.45 6.56
N PRO A 59 0.72 -15.00 5.43
CA PRO A 59 -0.41 -14.08 5.44
C PRO A 59 -1.59 -14.70 6.18
N ARG A 60 -2.36 -13.86 6.86
CA ARG A 60 -3.57 -14.28 7.55
C ARG A 60 -4.61 -14.56 6.46
N VAL A 61 -4.89 -15.86 6.31
CA VAL A 61 -5.90 -16.52 5.47
C VAL A 61 -6.98 -15.57 4.95
N ALA A 62 -7.08 -15.47 3.61
CA ALA A 62 -8.21 -14.87 2.92
C ALA A 62 -9.51 -15.35 3.57
N ARG A 63 -10.37 -14.43 3.98
CA ARG A 63 -11.73 -14.80 4.36
C ARG A 63 -12.57 -14.61 3.11
N PRO A 64 -12.86 -15.67 2.34
CA PRO A 64 -13.87 -15.55 1.30
C PRO A 64 -15.17 -15.21 2.02
N VAL A 65 -15.68 -14.01 1.77
CA VAL A 65 -17.05 -13.69 2.12
C VAL A 65 -17.89 -14.19 0.95
N THR A 66 -18.04 -15.52 0.87
CA THR A 66 -18.86 -16.15 -0.16
C THR A 66 -20.31 -15.80 0.12
N TRP A 67 -20.87 -14.91 -0.69
CA TRP A 67 -22.30 -14.65 -0.69
C TRP A 67 -22.94 -15.48 -1.80
N LEU A 68 -23.70 -16.50 -1.38
CA LEU A 68 -24.67 -17.16 -2.24
C LEU A 68 -25.78 -16.14 -2.53
N GLN A 69 -25.78 -15.63 -3.75
CA GLN A 69 -26.92 -14.91 -4.31
C GLN A 69 -28.06 -15.93 -4.42
N SER A 70 -28.95 -15.95 -3.41
CA SER A 70 -30.21 -16.68 -3.52
C SER A 70 -31.00 -16.05 -4.65
N SER A 71 -30.98 -16.71 -5.80
CA SER A 71 -31.68 -16.33 -7.01
C SER A 71 -33.19 -16.43 -6.78
N SER A 72 -33.81 -15.34 -6.32
CA SER A 72 -35.16 -15.01 -6.73
C SER A 72 -35.03 -14.08 -7.94
N SER A 73 -35.35 -14.68 -9.09
CA SER A 73 -35.59 -14.10 -10.41
C SER A 73 -35.94 -12.61 -10.46
N GLU A 74 -35.28 -11.91 -11.40
CA GLU A 74 -35.69 -10.63 -12.01
C GLU A 74 -35.58 -9.35 -11.17
N GLU A 75 -34.34 -8.91 -10.87
CA GLU A 75 -33.99 -7.48 -10.79
C GLU A 75 -32.45 -7.28 -10.78
N THR A 76 -31.80 -7.45 -11.94
CA THR A 76 -30.37 -7.15 -12.10
C THR A 76 -30.15 -5.67 -12.38
N ALA A 77 -30.00 -4.82 -11.35
CA ALA A 77 -29.40 -3.49 -11.51
C ALA A 77 -28.90 -2.79 -10.24
N ASP A 78 -29.41 -3.11 -9.04
CA ASP A 78 -29.13 -2.25 -7.87
C ASP A 78 -29.11 -2.94 -6.50
N THR A 79 -28.67 -4.20 -6.44
CA THR A 79 -28.38 -4.85 -5.16
C THR A 79 -27.06 -4.33 -4.58
N MET A 80 -27.14 -3.33 -3.70
CA MET A 80 -26.00 -2.89 -2.90
C MET A 80 -25.67 -3.95 -1.83
N VAL A 81 -24.42 -4.38 -1.77
CA VAL A 81 -23.93 -5.32 -0.76
C VAL A 81 -23.34 -4.53 0.40
N GLU A 82 -23.87 -4.70 1.61
CA GLU A 82 -23.28 -4.13 2.81
C GLU A 82 -22.21 -5.07 3.38
N MET A 83 -20.99 -4.55 3.58
CA MET A 83 -19.86 -5.29 4.13
C MET A 83 -19.19 -4.48 5.24
N THR A 84 -18.95 -5.12 6.38
CA THR A 84 -18.20 -4.52 7.48
C THR A 84 -16.76 -5.04 7.47
N VAL A 85 -15.80 -4.13 7.28
CA VAL A 85 -14.37 -4.45 7.16
C VAL A 85 -13.62 -3.83 8.34
N ALA A 86 -12.86 -4.64 9.08
CA ALA A 86 -11.99 -4.13 10.13
C ALA A 86 -10.81 -3.36 9.53
N LEU A 87 -10.63 -2.11 9.94
CA LEU A 87 -9.56 -1.25 9.42
C LEU A 87 -8.23 -1.52 10.13
N PRO A 88 -7.10 -1.36 9.42
CA PRO A 88 -5.79 -1.40 10.04
C PRO A 88 -5.58 -0.26 11.04
N PRO A 89 -4.64 -0.40 12.01
CA PRO A 89 -3.77 -1.56 12.27
C PRO A 89 -4.50 -2.77 12.88
N SER A 90 -3.85 -3.94 12.85
CA SER A 90 -4.41 -5.15 13.47
C SER A 90 -4.70 -4.94 14.95
N GLY A 91 -5.87 -5.41 15.37
CA GLY A 91 -6.33 -5.25 16.76
C GLY A 91 -6.90 -3.87 17.07
N SER A 92 -7.00 -2.98 16.07
CA SER A 92 -7.83 -1.78 16.22
C SER A 92 -9.32 -2.15 16.22
N GLU A 93 -10.13 -1.41 16.98
CA GLU A 93 -11.60 -1.54 16.97
C GLU A 93 -12.24 -0.75 15.82
N LEU A 94 -11.42 -0.19 14.92
CA LEU A 94 -11.91 0.58 13.79
C LEU A 94 -12.51 -0.36 12.76
N SER A 95 -13.71 -0.07 12.29
CA SER A 95 -14.35 -0.77 11.19
C SER A 95 -14.98 0.22 10.21
N ALA A 96 -15.02 -0.17 8.94
CA ALA A 96 -15.70 0.54 7.89
C ALA A 96 -16.90 -0.29 7.44
N ILE A 97 -18.10 0.30 7.50
CA ILE A 97 -19.29 -0.25 6.87
C ILE A 97 -19.32 0.28 5.44
N MET A 98 -19.26 -0.63 4.48
CA MET A 98 -19.14 -0.33 3.06
C MET A 98 -20.38 -0.81 2.32
N ARG A 99 -20.86 -0.02 1.36
CA ARG A 99 -21.92 -0.42 0.44
C ARG A 99 -21.31 -0.59 -0.94
N LEU A 100 -21.13 -1.84 -1.33
CA LEU A 100 -20.43 -2.24 -2.54
C LEU A 100 -21.43 -2.48 -3.65
N LYS A 101 -21.21 -1.84 -4.80
CA LYS A 101 -21.90 -2.17 -6.04
C LYS A 101 -20.99 -3.12 -6.85
N PRO A 102 -21.48 -4.31 -7.24
CA PRO A 102 -20.76 -5.17 -8.18
C PRO A 102 -20.43 -4.40 -9.47
N CYS A 103 -19.22 -4.56 -9.99
CA CYS A 103 -18.84 -4.00 -11.29
C CYS A 103 -18.93 -5.00 -12.44
N LEU A 104 -18.93 -6.29 -12.14
CA LEU A 104 -19.07 -7.34 -13.12
C LEU A 104 -20.54 -7.52 -13.53
N SER A 105 -20.77 -7.81 -14.81
CA SER A 105 -22.10 -8.11 -15.35
C SER A 105 -22.57 -9.53 -15.02
N VAL A 106 -21.63 -10.37 -14.56
CA VAL A 106 -21.88 -11.75 -14.13
C VAL A 106 -21.98 -11.80 -12.61
N PRO A 107 -22.64 -12.83 -12.03
CA PRO A 107 -22.62 -13.03 -10.59
C PRO A 107 -21.18 -13.06 -10.05
N SER A 108 -20.93 -12.33 -8.97
CA SER A 108 -19.57 -12.11 -8.44
C SER A 108 -19.55 -12.13 -6.93
N GLU A 109 -18.41 -12.51 -6.36
CA GLU A 109 -18.13 -12.45 -4.93
C GLU A 109 -17.03 -11.43 -4.61
N PHE A 110 -17.09 -10.87 -3.39
CA PHE A 110 -16.04 -10.00 -2.86
C PHE A 110 -15.14 -10.79 -1.91
N ILE A 111 -13.83 -10.65 -2.09
CA ILE A 111 -12.81 -11.36 -1.33
C ILE A 111 -11.99 -10.34 -0.53
N GLU A 112 -12.01 -10.48 0.79
CA GLU A 112 -11.14 -9.69 1.67
C GLU A 112 -9.78 -10.39 1.80
N VAL A 113 -8.74 -9.66 1.42
CA VAL A 113 -7.34 -10.11 1.48
C VAL A 113 -6.57 -9.18 2.40
N ARG A 114 -5.84 -9.76 3.36
CA ARG A 114 -5.00 -9.02 4.31
C ARG A 114 -3.54 -9.42 4.17
N TYR A 115 -2.68 -8.43 4.07
CA TYR A 115 -1.23 -8.63 4.02
C TYR A 115 -0.53 -7.92 5.16
N LYS A 116 0.47 -8.58 5.76
CA LYS A 116 1.41 -7.91 6.66
C LYS A 116 2.38 -7.03 5.86
N LEU A 117 2.84 -5.94 6.47
CA LEU A 117 3.91 -5.13 5.88
C LEU A 117 5.29 -5.76 6.13
N PRO A 118 6.24 -5.68 5.17
CA PRO A 118 6.05 -5.21 3.80
C PRO A 118 5.32 -6.28 2.96
N PHE A 119 4.52 -5.82 1.99
CA PHE A 119 3.74 -6.69 1.11
C PHE A 119 4.14 -6.54 -0.37
N GLY A 120 3.86 -7.58 -1.15
CA GLY A 120 3.94 -7.56 -2.60
C GLY A 120 2.55 -7.73 -3.20
N LEU A 121 2.23 -6.94 -4.21
CA LEU A 121 0.94 -7.01 -4.90
C LEU A 121 1.18 -7.08 -6.42
N SER A 122 0.58 -8.06 -7.08
CA SER A 122 0.73 -8.30 -8.52
C SER A 122 -0.48 -7.80 -9.32
N VAL A 123 -0.78 -6.51 -9.22
CA VAL A 123 -1.91 -5.87 -9.92
C VAL A 123 -1.40 -4.90 -10.98
N GLU A 124 -1.99 -4.94 -12.17
CA GLU A 124 -1.68 -4.04 -13.28
C GLU A 124 -2.96 -3.37 -13.83
N PRO A 125 -2.87 -2.13 -14.34
CA PRO A 125 -4.01 -1.45 -14.93
C PRO A 125 -4.35 -2.08 -16.30
N LYS A 126 -5.58 -2.59 -16.45
CA LYS A 126 -6.11 -3.15 -17.70
C LYS A 126 -7.54 -2.66 -17.88
N ASN A 127 -7.87 -2.08 -19.04
CA ASN A 127 -9.22 -1.56 -19.34
C ASN A 127 -9.78 -0.62 -18.26
N ASN A 128 -8.91 0.25 -17.71
CA ASN A 128 -9.22 1.14 -16.57
C ASN A 128 -9.59 0.42 -15.26
N LEU A 129 -9.30 -0.88 -15.15
CA LEU A 129 -9.47 -1.70 -13.95
C LEU A 129 -8.11 -2.12 -13.41
N ALA A 130 -8.05 -2.29 -12.10
CA ALA A 130 -6.87 -2.81 -11.41
C ALA A 130 -6.97 -4.35 -11.36
N VAL A 131 -6.34 -5.05 -12.31
CA VAL A 131 -6.53 -6.51 -12.47
C VAL A 131 -5.32 -7.27 -11.94
N CYS A 132 -5.59 -8.30 -11.14
CA CYS A 132 -4.58 -9.21 -10.61
C CYS A 132 -3.97 -10.05 -11.75
N THR A 133 -2.65 -10.09 -11.81
CA THR A 133 -1.87 -10.73 -12.88
C THR A 133 -1.24 -12.04 -12.45
N LYS A 134 -1.17 -12.29 -11.14
CA LYS A 134 -0.59 -13.50 -10.54
C LYS A 134 -1.36 -13.83 -9.28
N ASP A 135 -1.55 -15.12 -9.04
CA ASP A 135 -2.07 -15.59 -7.77
C ASP A 135 -1.15 -15.15 -6.62
N GLY A 136 -1.76 -14.62 -5.57
CA GLY A 136 -1.05 -14.18 -4.38
C GLY A 136 -1.25 -15.12 -3.21
N GLU A 137 -0.40 -14.96 -2.21
CA GLU A 137 -0.45 -15.76 -0.98
C GLU A 137 -1.68 -15.41 -0.12
N GLY A 138 -2.26 -14.23 -0.34
CA GLY A 138 -3.44 -13.72 0.34
C GLY A 138 -4.77 -14.28 -0.18
N GLY A 139 -4.75 -15.12 -1.23
CA GLY A 139 -5.94 -15.78 -1.78
C GLY A 139 -6.55 -15.10 -3.01
N GLU A 140 -6.01 -13.97 -3.45
CA GLU A 140 -6.32 -13.41 -4.76
C GLU A 140 -5.79 -14.30 -5.87
N LYS A 141 -6.51 -14.38 -7.00
CA LYS A 141 -6.09 -15.10 -8.20
C LYS A 141 -6.02 -14.19 -9.42
N VAL A 142 -5.36 -14.68 -10.46
CA VAL A 142 -5.32 -14.02 -11.77
C VAL A 142 -6.74 -13.72 -12.27
N GLY A 143 -6.96 -12.47 -12.68
CA GLY A 143 -8.25 -12.01 -13.19
C GLY A 143 -9.12 -11.29 -12.16
N ASP A 144 -8.80 -11.41 -10.86
CA ASP A 144 -9.51 -10.67 -9.82
C ASP A 144 -9.33 -9.16 -10.00
N ILE A 145 -10.36 -8.39 -9.71
CA ILE A 145 -10.35 -6.92 -9.81
C ILE A 145 -10.19 -6.34 -8.42
N LEU A 146 -9.14 -5.55 -8.19
CA LEU A 146 -8.98 -4.80 -6.95
C LEU A 146 -10.01 -3.66 -6.89
N ARG A 147 -10.90 -3.72 -5.90
CA ARG A 147 -12.00 -2.78 -5.69
C ARG A 147 -11.67 -1.74 -4.64
N TYR A 148 -11.11 -2.17 -3.52
CA TYR A 148 -10.77 -1.28 -2.42
C TYR A 148 -9.42 -1.63 -1.81
N THR A 149 -8.75 -0.60 -1.28
CA THR A 149 -7.53 -0.74 -0.47
C THR A 149 -7.63 0.14 0.77
N SER A 150 -7.05 -0.28 1.89
CA SER A 150 -6.82 0.64 3.00
C SER A 150 -5.90 1.77 2.56
N GLN A 151 -6.21 2.99 2.98
CA GLN A 151 -5.43 4.19 2.71
C GLN A 151 -5.34 5.04 3.99
N TRP A 152 -4.16 5.57 4.24
CA TRP A 152 -3.90 6.50 5.31
C TRP A 152 -3.81 7.93 4.78
N THR A 153 -4.70 8.79 5.28
CA THR A 153 -4.74 10.21 4.92
C THR A 153 -4.52 11.07 6.15
N LEU A 154 -3.84 12.22 5.97
CA LEU A 154 -3.66 13.20 7.04
C LEU A 154 -4.83 14.18 6.96
N GLY A 155 -5.65 14.23 8.00
CA GLY A 155 -6.85 15.05 7.99
C GLY A 155 -7.29 15.47 9.38
N LEU A 156 -8.29 16.36 9.40
CA LEU A 156 -9.05 16.62 10.61
C LEU A 156 -9.93 15.40 10.90
N PRO A 157 -10.08 15.01 12.18
CA PRO A 157 -10.91 13.87 12.52
C PRO A 157 -12.36 14.07 12.06
N LYS A 158 -12.79 13.26 11.08
CA LYS A 158 -14.20 13.12 10.69
C LYS A 158 -14.97 12.44 11.82
N GLY A 159 -15.73 13.21 12.58
CA GLY A 159 -16.60 12.75 13.66
C GLY A 159 -18.02 13.22 13.36
N GLU A 160 -18.93 12.28 13.20
CA GLU A 160 -20.35 12.52 13.05
C GLU A 160 -20.93 12.96 14.40
N GLY A 161 -21.37 14.22 14.51
CA GLY A 161 -22.01 14.77 15.69
C GLY A 161 -21.40 16.07 16.21
N LEU A 162 -22.25 16.90 16.82
CA LEU A 162 -22.13 18.30 17.27
C LEU A 162 -20.88 18.70 18.10
N ALA A 163 -19.90 17.83 18.29
CA ALA A 163 -18.64 18.08 19.00
C ALA A 163 -17.46 18.49 18.07
N GLN A 164 -17.62 18.46 16.74
CA GLN A 164 -16.56 18.84 15.81
C GLN A 164 -16.13 20.31 15.90
N SER A 165 -16.98 21.20 16.42
CA SER A 165 -16.66 22.63 16.54
C SER A 165 -15.74 22.99 17.71
N ALA A 166 -15.31 22.05 18.55
CA ALA A 166 -14.32 22.33 19.61
C ALA A 166 -12.95 21.69 19.33
N GLY A 167 -12.93 20.47 18.78
CA GLY A 167 -11.70 19.76 18.41
C GLY A 167 -11.04 20.26 17.12
N ALA A 168 -11.82 20.79 16.16
CA ALA A 168 -11.28 21.33 14.91
C ALA A 168 -10.53 22.66 15.09
N PHE A 169 -10.77 23.39 16.19
CA PHE A 169 -10.06 24.63 16.50
C PHE A 169 -8.71 24.39 17.20
N GLY A 170 -8.44 23.16 17.64
CA GLY A 170 -7.15 22.75 18.21
C GLY A 170 -6.10 22.31 17.17
N GLY A 171 -6.43 22.27 15.88
CA GLY A 171 -5.47 22.20 14.77
C GLY A 171 -4.60 20.92 14.63
N ALA A 172 -4.78 19.90 15.46
CA ALA A 172 -3.96 18.70 15.40
C ALA A 172 -4.42 17.79 14.26
N LEU A 173 -3.74 17.88 13.10
CA LEU A 173 -3.87 16.93 12.00
C LEU A 173 -3.53 15.52 12.50
N LYS A 174 -4.45 14.57 12.31
CA LYS A 174 -4.26 13.17 12.71
C LYS A 174 -4.33 12.27 11.48
N TRP A 175 -3.51 11.23 11.46
CA TRP A 175 -3.63 10.17 10.46
C TRP A 175 -4.92 9.39 10.66
N GLN A 176 -5.67 9.22 9.58
CA GLN A 176 -6.92 8.46 9.55
C GLN A 176 -6.80 7.36 8.50
N CYS A 177 -7.28 6.16 8.84
CA CYS A 177 -7.40 5.06 7.91
C CYS A 177 -8.82 5.04 7.33
N SER A 178 -8.94 4.84 6.02
CA SER A 178 -10.20 4.66 5.31
C SER A 178 -10.05 3.63 4.18
N MET A 179 -11.16 3.11 3.67
CA MET A 179 -11.16 2.27 2.46
C MET A 179 -11.26 3.16 1.23
N PHE A 180 -10.25 3.10 0.37
CA PHE A 180 -10.16 3.84 -0.88
C PHE A 180 -10.76 3.03 -2.02
N ASP A 181 -11.70 3.63 -2.75
CA ASP A 181 -12.36 3.02 -3.92
C ASP A 181 -11.48 3.14 -5.17
N VAL A 182 -10.93 2.00 -5.59
CA VAL A 182 -10.03 1.91 -6.74
C VAL A 182 -10.77 2.07 -8.06
N LEU A 183 -12.05 1.69 -8.14
CA LEU A 183 -12.84 1.79 -9.37
C LEU A 183 -13.22 3.24 -9.69
N SER A 184 -13.48 4.04 -8.66
CA SER A 184 -13.90 5.44 -8.84
C SER A 184 -12.81 6.33 -9.47
N VAL A 185 -11.58 5.82 -9.53
CA VAL A 185 -10.37 6.59 -9.85
C VAL A 185 -9.96 6.38 -11.30
N LYS A 186 -9.70 7.49 -12.00
CA LYS A 186 -9.26 7.46 -13.40
C LYS A 186 -7.75 7.34 -13.58
N ASP A 187 -6.97 7.83 -12.61
CA ASP A 187 -5.50 7.83 -12.69
C ASP A 187 -4.91 6.71 -11.83
N TRP A 188 -4.20 5.79 -12.47
CA TRP A 188 -3.48 4.70 -11.83
C TRP A 188 -2.50 5.17 -10.74
N ARG A 189 -1.94 6.38 -10.88
CA ARG A 189 -1.02 6.92 -9.87
C ARG A 189 -1.66 7.09 -8.51
N GLN A 190 -2.94 7.46 -8.45
CA GLN A 190 -3.66 7.62 -7.18
C GLN A 190 -3.87 6.27 -6.49
N VAL A 191 -4.07 5.20 -7.27
CA VAL A 191 -4.16 3.82 -6.74
C VAL A 191 -2.82 3.41 -6.11
N VAL A 192 -1.72 3.65 -6.82
CA VAL A 192 -0.37 3.38 -6.29
C VAL A 192 -0.10 4.22 -5.05
N GLU A 193 -0.45 5.52 -5.07
CA GLU A 193 -0.31 6.39 -3.91
C GLU A 193 -1.07 5.83 -2.71
N ALA A 194 -2.34 5.49 -2.88
CA ALA A 194 -3.16 4.89 -1.83
C ALA A 194 -2.52 3.64 -1.23
N LEU A 195 -2.06 2.70 -2.07
CA LEU A 195 -1.34 1.50 -1.62
C LEU A 195 -0.08 1.84 -0.81
N THR A 196 0.70 2.81 -1.27
CA THR A 196 1.97 3.21 -0.63
C THR A 196 1.80 4.06 0.64
N THR A 197 0.57 4.47 0.98
CA THR A 197 0.31 5.13 2.28
C THR A 197 0.36 4.14 3.45
N ASN A 198 0.21 2.84 3.19
CA ASN A 198 0.32 1.77 4.18
C ASN A 198 1.81 1.50 4.45
N VAL A 199 2.34 2.17 5.47
CA VAL A 199 3.74 2.08 5.90
C VAL A 199 3.82 1.58 7.34
N GLU A 200 4.93 0.90 7.68
CA GLU A 200 5.15 0.29 9.00
C GLU A 200 5.05 1.27 10.17
N SER A 201 5.31 2.56 9.93
CA SER A 201 5.18 3.59 10.96
C SER A 201 3.72 3.95 11.30
N ARG A 202 2.74 3.49 10.49
CA ARG A 202 1.31 3.78 10.66
C ARG A 202 0.49 2.53 10.92
N THR A 203 0.88 1.42 10.31
CA THR A 203 0.14 0.16 10.40
C THR A 203 1.07 -1.04 10.21
N ASP A 204 0.63 -2.20 10.65
CA ASP A 204 1.29 -3.49 10.47
C ASP A 204 0.68 -4.33 9.34
N GLU A 205 -0.49 -3.94 8.82
CA GLU A 205 -1.18 -4.65 7.75
C GLU A 205 -1.84 -3.71 6.72
N VAL A 206 -2.09 -4.25 5.52
CA VAL A 206 -2.91 -3.65 4.48
C VAL A 206 -4.12 -4.53 4.22
N VAL A 207 -5.28 -3.89 4.03
CA VAL A 207 -6.54 -4.58 3.72
C VAL A 207 -6.92 -4.27 2.29
N LEU A 208 -7.16 -5.31 1.51
CA LEU A 208 -7.53 -5.25 0.10
C LEU A 208 -8.85 -5.97 -0.10
N ILE A 209 -9.71 -5.44 -0.97
CA ILE A 209 -10.95 -6.10 -1.36
C ILE A 209 -10.90 -6.33 -2.86
N PHE A 210 -11.04 -7.58 -3.27
CA PHE A 210 -11.13 -7.99 -4.65
C PHE A 210 -12.55 -8.39 -5.02
N GLU A 211 -12.91 -8.25 -6.29
CA GLU A 211 -14.14 -8.80 -6.87
C GLU A 211 -13.75 -9.86 -7.89
N ARG A 212 -14.44 -11.01 -7.82
CA ARG A 212 -14.23 -12.19 -8.65
C ARG A 212 -15.58 -12.68 -9.19
N PRO A 213 -15.66 -13.13 -10.46
CA PRO A 213 -16.84 -13.85 -10.94
C PRO A 213 -17.02 -15.18 -10.17
N LEU A 214 -18.24 -15.47 -9.75
CA LEU A 214 -18.59 -16.78 -9.22
C LEU A 214 -18.44 -17.81 -10.34
N ALA A 215 -17.70 -18.88 -10.07
CA ALA A 215 -17.68 -20.01 -11.00
C ALA A 215 -19.10 -20.58 -11.06
N GLU A 216 -19.69 -20.62 -12.26
CA GLU A 216 -20.91 -21.38 -12.48
C GLU A 216 -20.58 -22.84 -12.11
N SER A 217 -21.22 -23.37 -11.08
CA SER A 217 -21.13 -24.79 -10.78
C SER A 217 -21.87 -25.52 -11.90
N GLU A 218 -21.12 -26.01 -12.89
CA GLU A 218 -21.62 -26.97 -13.89
C GLU A 218 -22.12 -28.26 -13.22
#